data_AF-A0AAW0AF06-F1
#
_entry.id   AF-A0AAW0AF06-F1
#
_cell.length_a   1.000
_cell.length_b   1.000
_cell.length_c   1.000
_cell.angle_alpha   90.00
_cell.angle_beta   90.00
_cell.angle_gamma   90.00
#
_symmetry.space_group_name_H-M   'P 1'
#
loop_
_entity.id
_entity.type
_entity.pdbx_description
1 polymer ?
#
loop_
_entity_poly.entity_id
_entity_poly.type
_entity_poly.pdbx_seq_one_letter_code
_entity_poly.pdbx_strand_id
1 'polypeptide(L)'
;MAAITSATTAPPILHFGLNDTDLKIDSILHIVVNDVPVRYILRGVIYSGGNHFTCRVLTENGNIWYHDGIETGKDLIDEGDLHSKPAKFLNTCIRNDYCRLGVGAIYAIVE
;
A
#
# COMPACT_ATOMS: atom_id res chain seq x y z
N MET A 1 25.28 -5.17 -16.48
CA MET A 1 25.44 -5.85 -15.19
C MET A 1 24.57 -5.12 -14.18
N ALA A 2 23.59 -5.79 -13.56
CA ALA A 2 22.95 -5.26 -12.36
C ALA A 2 23.81 -5.64 -11.15
N ALA A 3 24.22 -4.67 -10.34
CA ALA A 3 24.86 -4.96 -9.07
C ALA A 3 23.78 -5.40 -8.09
N ILE A 4 23.87 -6.63 -7.57
CA ILE A 4 23.03 -7.06 -6.46
C ILE A 4 23.60 -6.41 -5.21
N THR A 5 22.83 -5.50 -4.63
CA THR A 5 23.20 -4.82 -3.38
C THR A 5 22.22 -5.29 -2.31
N SER A 6 22.73 -5.85 -1.22
CA SER A 6 21.89 -6.23 -0.08
C SER A 6 21.77 -5.05 0.88
N ALA A 7 20.56 -4.81 1.38
CA ALA A 7 20.37 -3.83 2.45
C ALA A 7 21.08 -4.33 3.71
N THR A 8 21.95 -3.49 4.28
CA THR A 8 22.69 -3.81 5.52
C THR A 8 21.94 -3.38 6.77
N THR A 9 20.86 -2.61 6.62
CA THR A 9 19.95 -2.18 7.69
C THR A 9 18.53 -2.17 7.15
N ALA A 10 17.56 -2.38 8.04
CA ALA A 10 16.15 -2.35 7.69
C ALA A 10 15.65 -0.89 7.72
N PRO A 11 15.27 -0.29 6.59
CA PRO A 11 14.76 1.07 6.58
C PRO A 11 13.40 1.14 7.31
N PRO A 12 13.11 2.20 8.08
CA PRO A 12 11.83 2.31 8.80
C PRO A 12 10.60 2.27 7.89
N ILE A 13 10.74 2.75 6.65
CA ILE A 13 9.68 2.82 5.64
C ILE A 13 10.22 2.27 4.32
N LEU A 14 9.38 1.47 3.65
CA LEU A 14 9.61 0.96 2.30
C LEU A 14 8.48 1.37 1.38
N HIS A 15 8.84 1.75 0.15
CA HIS A 15 7.89 1.97 -0.93
C HIS A 15 8.23 1.07 -2.11
N PHE A 16 7.23 0.34 -2.61
CA PHE A 16 7.33 -0.48 -3.80
C PHE A 16 6.46 0.12 -4.90
N GLY A 17 7.09 0.52 -6.01
CA GLY A 17 6.37 0.85 -7.24
C GLY A 17 5.88 -0.43 -7.91
N LEU A 18 4.60 -0.47 -8.25
CA LEU A 18 3.94 -1.64 -8.82
C LEU A 18 3.65 -1.40 -10.30
N ASN A 19 4.21 -2.27 -11.15
CA ASN A 19 4.02 -2.23 -12.60
C ASN A 19 3.24 -3.45 -13.12
N ASP A 20 2.77 -4.31 -12.22
CA ASP A 20 2.08 -5.56 -12.54
C ASP A 20 0.71 -5.59 -11.85
N THR A 21 -0.33 -5.88 -12.62
CA THR A 21 -1.72 -5.90 -12.16
C THR A 21 -2.09 -7.17 -11.39
N ASP A 22 -1.32 -8.24 -11.54
CA ASP A 22 -1.55 -9.52 -10.85
C ASP A 22 -0.83 -9.62 -9.51
N LEU A 23 0.07 -8.68 -9.21
CA LEU A 23 0.79 -8.64 -7.95
C LEU A 23 -0.18 -8.34 -6.80
N LYS A 24 -0.41 -9.30 -5.92
CA LYS A 24 -1.23 -9.10 -4.72
C LYS A 24 -0.47 -8.26 -3.68
N ILE A 25 -1.10 -7.19 -3.22
CA ILE A 25 -0.60 -6.39 -2.11
C ILE A 25 -1.07 -7.06 -0.82
N ASP A 26 -0.13 -7.59 -0.03
CA ASP A 26 -0.41 -8.13 1.29
C ASP A 26 -0.30 -7.04 2.37
N SER A 27 -1.05 -7.22 3.44
CA SER A 27 -1.01 -6.42 4.67
C SER A 27 0.31 -6.52 5.42
N ILE A 28 1.03 -7.63 5.27
CA ILE A 28 2.30 -7.91 5.94
C ILE A 28 3.35 -8.26 4.90
N LEU A 29 4.53 -7.66 5.03
CA LEU A 29 5.70 -7.97 4.23
C LEU A 29 6.84 -8.44 5.13
N HIS A 30 7.40 -9.61 4.84
CA HIS A 30 8.58 -10.14 5.51
C HIS A 30 9.81 -10.01 4.60
N ILE A 31 10.83 -9.30 5.07
CA ILE A 31 12.12 -9.17 4.37
C ILE A 31 13.21 -9.65 5.31
N VAL A 32 14.21 -10.34 4.77
CA VAL A 32 15.39 -10.75 5.53
C VAL A 32 16.49 -9.70 5.34
N VAL A 33 16.98 -9.14 6.44
CA VAL A 33 18.08 -8.18 6.47
C VAL A 33 19.17 -8.76 7.37
N ASN A 34 20.36 -9.03 6.83
CA ASN A 34 21.46 -9.71 7.53
C ASN A 34 21.00 -10.98 8.29
N ASP A 35 20.28 -11.87 7.60
CA ASP A 35 19.72 -13.11 8.16
C ASP A 35 18.68 -12.93 9.29
N VAL A 36 18.28 -11.69 9.59
CA VAL A 36 17.21 -11.38 10.54
C VAL A 36 15.91 -11.10 9.78
N PRO A 37 14.82 -11.83 10.03
CA PRO A 37 13.52 -11.52 9.45
C PRO A 37 12.98 -10.22 10.07
N VAL A 38 12.62 -9.27 9.22
CA VAL A 38 12.01 -8.00 9.60
C VAL A 38 10.59 -7.96 9.06
N ARG A 39 9.66 -7.66 9.96
CA ARG A 39 8.23 -7.54 9.65
C ARG A 39 7.87 -6.09 9.37
N TYR A 40 7.25 -5.88 8.22
CA TYR A 40 6.70 -4.60 7.82
C TYR A 40 5.18 -4.70 7.68
N ILE A 41 4.47 -3.66 8.10
CA ILE A 41 3.01 -3.57 8.00
C ILE A 41 2.65 -2.53 6.94
N LEU A 42 1.67 -2.86 6.10
CA LEU A 42 1.15 -1.96 5.08
C LEU A 42 0.53 -0.72 5.73
N ARG A 43 0.97 0.46 5.31
CA ARG A 43 0.50 1.77 5.79
C ARG A 43 -0.22 2.59 4.74
N GLY A 44 -0.01 2.27 3.47
CA GLY A 44 -0.78 2.91 2.42
C GLY A 44 -0.62 2.25 1.07
N VAL A 45 -1.61 2.52 0.22
CA VAL A 45 -1.62 2.13 -1.19
C VAL A 45 -1.95 3.36 -2.02
N ILE A 46 -1.17 3.57 -3.07
CA ILE A 46 -1.36 4.63 -4.06
C ILE A 46 -2.01 4.00 -5.28
N TYR A 47 -3.08 4.60 -5.76
CA TYR A 47 -3.82 4.17 -6.94
C TYR A 47 -3.69 5.20 -8.05
N SER A 48 -3.65 4.73 -9.30
CA SER A 48 -3.64 5.60 -10.48
C SER A 48 -4.65 5.15 -11.52
N GLY A 49 -5.29 6.12 -12.17
CA GLY A 49 -6.16 5.90 -13.32
C GLY A 49 -6.86 7.20 -13.74
N GLY A 50 -7.04 7.40 -15.05
CA GLY A 50 -7.71 8.60 -15.57
C GLY A 50 -6.96 9.91 -15.29
N ASN A 51 -5.62 9.88 -15.31
CA ASN A 51 -4.73 11.01 -14.97
C ASN A 51 -4.93 11.57 -13.54
N HIS A 52 -5.43 10.75 -12.62
CA HIS A 52 -5.66 11.12 -11.23
C HIS A 52 -5.10 10.06 -10.28
N PHE A 53 -4.50 10.51 -9.18
CA PHE A 53 -4.02 9.64 -8.11
C PHE A 53 -4.95 9.72 -6.91
N THR A 54 -5.21 8.58 -6.32
CA THR A 54 -5.95 8.47 -5.06
C THR A 54 -5.19 7.53 -4.13
N CYS A 55 -5.52 7.52 -2.84
CA CYS A 55 -4.82 6.64 -1.92
C CYS A 55 -5.75 6.05 -0.86
N ARG A 56 -5.26 4.97 -0.26
CA ARG A 56 -5.76 4.45 1.01
C ARG A 56 -4.64 4.51 2.03
N VAL A 57 -4.97 4.97 3.23
CA VAL A 57 -4.10 4.95 4.40
C VAL A 57 -4.62 3.87 5.34
N LEU A 58 -3.70 3.11 5.94
CA LEU A 58 -4.02 2.02 6.85
C LEU A 58 -3.36 2.26 8.21
N THR A 59 -4.15 2.12 9.27
CA THR A 59 -3.59 2.07 10.64
C THR A 59 -3.17 0.65 10.99
N GLU A 60 -2.56 0.51 12.16
CA GLU A 60 -1.98 -0.76 12.60
C GLU A 60 -3.05 -1.82 12.84
N ASN A 61 -4.22 -1.37 13.26
CA ASN A 61 -5.37 -2.23 13.53
C ASN A 61 -6.13 -2.62 12.26
N GLY A 62 -5.68 -2.21 11.07
CA GLY A 62 -6.31 -2.57 9.80
C GLY A 62 -7.45 -1.63 9.37
N ASN A 63 -7.75 -0.56 10.11
CA ASN A 63 -8.70 0.44 9.64
C ASN A 63 -8.16 1.16 8.39
N ILE A 64 -9.06 1.46 7.45
CA ILE A 64 -8.74 1.99 6.12
C ILE A 64 -9.43 3.34 5.92
N TRP A 65 -8.66 4.31 5.46
CA TRP A 65 -9.16 5.63 5.07
C TRP A 65 -8.80 5.96 3.63
N TYR A 66 -9.79 6.35 2.85
CA TYR A 66 -9.64 6.77 1.46
C TYR A 66 -9.44 8.28 1.34
N HIS A 67 -8.58 8.69 0.40
CA HIS A 67 -8.34 10.08 0.05
C HIS A 67 -8.22 10.25 -1.46
N ASP A 68 -8.98 11.20 -2.02
CA ASP A 68 -9.04 11.52 -3.45
C ASP A 68 -8.36 12.87 -3.76
N GLY A 69 -8.13 13.70 -2.74
CA GLY A 69 -7.59 15.06 -2.91
C GLY A 69 -8.60 16.04 -3.53
N ILE A 70 -9.15 15.73 -4.71
CA ILE A 70 -10.17 16.54 -5.39
C ILE A 70 -11.51 16.39 -4.69
N GLU A 71 -12.01 15.15 -4.59
CA GLU A 71 -13.33 14.90 -4.00
C GLU A 71 -13.32 15.03 -2.46
N THR A 72 -12.24 14.58 -1.80
CA THR A 72 -12.18 14.55 -0.34
C THR A 72 -11.60 15.83 0.28
N GLY A 73 -10.89 16.65 -0.50
CA GLY A 73 -10.22 17.84 0.02
C GLY A 73 -9.26 17.51 1.17
N LYS A 74 -9.57 18.05 2.37
CA LYS A 74 -8.79 17.81 3.60
C LYS A 74 -9.26 16.60 4.41
N ASP A 75 -10.43 16.05 4.07
CA ASP A 75 -11.07 15.00 4.84
C ASP A 75 -10.67 13.63 4.30
N LEU A 76 -10.87 12.58 5.10
CA LEU A 76 -10.71 11.20 4.67
C LEU A 76 -12.04 10.46 4.83
N ILE A 77 -12.28 9.50 3.93
CA ILE A 77 -13.48 8.66 3.96
C ILE A 77 -13.12 7.34 4.65
N ASP A 78 -13.79 7.04 5.75
CA ASP A 78 -13.67 5.73 6.41
C ASP A 78 -14.22 4.62 5.50
N GLU A 79 -13.37 3.64 5.20
CA GLU A 79 -13.74 2.46 4.42
C GLU A 79 -13.84 1.21 5.29
N GLY A 80 -13.72 1.32 6.61
CA GLY A 80 -13.82 0.22 7.56
C GLY A 80 -12.53 -0.57 7.71
N ASP A 81 -12.66 -1.85 8.04
CA ASP A 81 -11.52 -2.71 8.42
C ASP A 81 -11.05 -3.60 7.27
N LEU A 82 -9.73 -3.79 7.12
CA LEU A 82 -9.12 -4.58 6.07
C LEU A 82 -9.54 -6.05 6.09
N HIS A 83 -9.73 -6.65 7.27
CA HIS A 83 -10.14 -8.05 7.39
C HIS A 83 -11.57 -8.29 6.88
N SER A 84 -12.39 -7.23 6.80
CA SER A 84 -13.71 -7.28 6.20
C SER A 84 -13.70 -7.20 4.66
N LYS A 85 -12.54 -6.95 4.05
CA LYS A 85 -12.42 -6.68 2.61
C LYS A 85 -12.07 -7.92 1.80
N PRO A 86 -12.50 -7.99 0.53
CA PRO A 86 -12.07 -9.07 -0.37
C PRO A 86 -10.57 -8.96 -0.70
N ALA A 87 -9.94 -10.07 -1.05
CA ALA A 87 -8.50 -10.16 -1.30
C ALA A 87 -7.95 -9.15 -2.34
N LYS A 88 -8.75 -8.75 -3.34
CA LYS A 88 -8.35 -7.79 -4.37
C LYS A 88 -8.60 -6.33 -3.98
N PHE A 89 -9.16 -6.07 -2.81
CA PHE A 89 -9.53 -4.72 -2.40
C PHE A 89 -8.35 -3.75 -2.41
N LEU A 90 -7.15 -4.20 -2.01
CA LEU A 90 -5.96 -3.36 -2.03
C LEU A 90 -5.40 -3.15 -3.43
N ASN A 91 -5.66 -4.05 -4.38
CA ASN A 91 -5.16 -3.96 -5.75
C ASN A 91 -5.91 -2.94 -6.60
N THR A 92 -7.17 -2.67 -6.28
CA THR A 92 -8.02 -1.77 -7.05
C THR A 92 -8.80 -0.81 -6.17
N CYS A 93 -8.95 0.42 -6.64
CA CYS A 93 -9.85 1.40 -6.09
C CYS A 93 -10.99 1.63 -7.09
N ILE A 94 -12.20 1.18 -6.75
CA ILE A 94 -13.40 1.35 -7.57
C ILE A 94 -14.29 2.41 -6.91
N ARG A 95 -14.41 3.58 -7.53
CA ARG A 95 -15.32 4.66 -7.10
C ARG A 95 -15.81 5.47 -8.30
N ASN A 96 -17.08 5.90 -8.24
CA ASN A 96 -17.72 6.71 -9.28
C ASN A 96 -17.51 6.12 -10.69
N ASP A 97 -17.67 4.80 -10.82
CA ASP A 97 -17.46 4.01 -12.05
C ASP A 97 -16.01 3.96 -12.60
N TYR A 98 -15.03 4.54 -11.88
CA TYR A 98 -13.62 4.43 -12.22
C TYR A 98 -12.93 3.31 -11.43
N CYS A 99 -12.24 2.42 -12.14
CA CYS A 99 -11.30 1.46 -11.57
C CYS A 99 -9.88 1.99 -11.69
N ARG A 100 -9.23 2.26 -10.56
CA ARG A 100 -7.81 2.67 -10.46
C ARG A 100 -6.99 1.51 -9.93
N LEU A 101 -5.83 1.29 -10.53
CA LEU A 101 -4.93 0.20 -10.15
C LEU A 101 -3.96 0.67 -9.07
N GLY A 102 -3.64 -0.20 -8.12
CA GLY A 102 -2.58 0.04 -7.15
C GLY A 102 -1.23 0.11 -7.86
N VAL A 103 -0.56 1.26 -7.78
CA VAL A 103 0.74 1.54 -8.40
C VAL A 103 1.86 1.74 -7.40
N GLY A 104 1.52 1.82 -6.11
CA GLY A 104 2.48 1.98 -5.03
C GLY A 104 1.98 1.35 -3.74
N ALA A 105 2.84 0.61 -3.05
CA ALA A 105 2.56 0.09 -1.71
C ALA A 105 3.61 0.60 -0.73
N ILE A 106 3.14 1.17 0.39
CA ILE A 106 3.99 1.74 1.44
C ILE A 106 3.87 0.86 2.67
N TYR A 107 5.03 0.41 3.16
CA TYR A 107 5.12 -0.40 4.36
C TYR A 107 6.03 0.27 5.40
N ALA A 108 5.75 0.06 6.68
CA ALA A 108 6.58 0.55 7.78
C ALA A 108 6.86 -0.55 8.81
N ILE A 109 8.02 -0.47 9.44
CA ILE A 109 8.33 -1.25 10.65
C ILE A 109 7.45 -0.70 11.78
N VAL A 110 6.93 -1.60 12.60
CA VAL A 110 6.25 -1.23 13.85
C VAL A 110 7.17 -1.65 14.98
N GLU A 111 7.52 -0.68 15.82
CA GLU A 111 8.29 -0.87 17.05
C GLU A 111 7.41 -1.46 18.17
#